data_AF-A0A2D3VA25-F1
#
_entry.id   AF-A0A2D3VA25-F1
#
_cell.length_a   1.000
_cell.length_b   1.000
_cell.length_c   1.000
_cell.angle_alpha   90.00
_cell.angle_beta   90.00
_cell.angle_gamma   90.00
#
_symmetry.space_group_name_H-M   'P 1'
#
loop_
_entity.id
_entity.type
_entity.pdbx_description
1 polymer ?
#
loop_
_entity_poly.entity_id
_entity_poly.type
_entity_poly.pdbx_seq_one_letter_code
_entity_poly.pdbx_strand_id
1 'polypeptide(L)'
;MQPTPVLQRAIRRLALTTKQGPHNYYKGNRTGAMGKHTKWGGYQIDWSKVRTYVCPDLSDFALTPFVTQRIEKVPGNFKHTETGSPMDPKEYIRRWKEEGGNI
;
A
#
# COMPACT_ATOMS: atom_id res chain seq x y z
N MET A 1 -15.58 -8.60 18.60
CA MET A 1 -15.41 -10.04 18.88
C MET A 1 -15.95 -10.28 20.27
N GLN A 2 -17.15 -10.87 20.37
CA GLN A 2 -17.70 -11.27 21.66
C GLN A 2 -17.27 -12.72 21.91
N PRO A 3 -16.73 -13.07 23.08
CA PRO A 3 -16.45 -14.46 23.41
C PRO A 3 -17.76 -15.26 23.47
N THR A 4 -17.68 -16.56 23.20
CA THR A 4 -18.83 -17.46 23.36
C THR A 4 -19.30 -17.46 24.82
N PRO A 5 -20.60 -17.68 25.10
CA PRO A 5 -21.14 -17.54 26.47
C PRO A 5 -20.40 -18.36 27.54
N VAL A 6 -19.92 -19.55 27.19
CA VAL A 6 -19.14 -20.42 28.08
C VAL A 6 -17.80 -19.80 28.45
N LEU A 7 -17.14 -19.14 27.49
CA LEU A 7 -15.84 -18.49 27.68
C LEU A 7 -15.95 -17.07 28.23
N GLN A 8 -17.13 -16.46 28.21
CA GLN A 8 -17.35 -15.08 28.67
C GLN A 8 -17.03 -14.90 30.17
N ARG A 9 -17.24 -15.93 31.01
CA ARG A 9 -16.82 -15.93 32.42
C ARG A 9 -15.32 -16.23 32.61
N ALA A 10 -14.74 -17.08 31.77
CA ALA A 10 -13.36 -17.56 31.91
C ALA A 10 -12.32 -16.59 31.33
N ILE A 11 -12.64 -15.89 30.25
CA ILE A 11 -11.69 -15.05 29.52
C ILE A 11 -11.99 -13.56 29.77
N ARG A 12 -11.64 -13.08 30.96
CA ARG A 12 -11.74 -11.65 31.33
C ARG A 12 -10.58 -10.77 30.83
N ARG A 13 -9.50 -11.36 30.29
CA ARG A 13 -8.27 -10.65 29.87
C ARG A 13 -8.12 -10.47 28.36
N LEU A 14 -9.23 -10.33 27.63
CA LEU A 14 -9.17 -9.97 26.21
C LEU A 14 -8.82 -8.49 26.04
N ALA A 15 -8.13 -8.16 24.94
CA ALA A 15 -7.87 -6.78 24.59
C ALA A 15 -9.20 -6.03 24.32
N LEU A 16 -9.39 -4.88 24.97
CA LEU A 16 -10.60 -4.07 24.81
C LEU A 16 -10.75 -3.60 23.36
N THR A 17 -11.95 -3.79 22.81
CA THR A 17 -12.37 -3.23 21.52
C THR A 17 -13.02 -1.86 21.69
N THR A 18 -13.27 -1.18 20.59
CA THR A 18 -13.93 0.14 20.56
C THR A 18 -15.35 0.15 21.15
N LYS A 19 -15.96 -1.02 21.40
CA LYS A 19 -17.36 -1.16 21.83
C LYS A 19 -17.54 -1.67 23.26
N GLN A 20 -16.45 -1.81 24.02
CA GLN A 20 -16.46 -2.45 25.34
C GLN A 20 -16.08 -1.50 26.49
N GLY A 21 -15.59 -0.29 26.18
CA GLY A 21 -15.18 0.68 27.19
C GLY A 21 -16.31 1.63 27.63
N PRO A 22 -16.12 2.33 28.77
CA PRO A 22 -17.00 3.42 29.21
C PRO A 22 -16.97 4.61 28.24
N HIS A 23 -17.83 5.61 28.47
CA HIS A 23 -18.00 6.77 27.58
C HIS A 23 -16.69 7.50 27.21
N ASN A 24 -15.71 7.54 28.12
CA ASN A 24 -14.42 8.21 27.92
C ASN A 24 -13.33 7.31 27.31
N TYR A 25 -13.65 6.07 26.92
CA TYR A 25 -12.70 5.17 26.28
C TYR A 25 -12.73 5.34 24.76
N TYR A 26 -11.67 5.93 24.21
CA TYR A 26 -11.45 6.03 22.77
C TYR A 26 -10.35 5.08 22.31
N LYS A 27 -10.62 4.30 21.25
CA LYS A 27 -9.63 3.48 20.57
C LYS A 27 -9.74 3.68 19.05
N GLY A 28 -8.65 4.11 18.43
CA GLY A 28 -8.60 4.39 17.00
C GLY A 28 -8.47 3.14 16.12
N ASN A 29 -8.78 3.30 14.83
CA ASN A 29 -8.70 2.23 13.82
C ASN A 29 -7.55 2.44 12.82
N ARG A 30 -6.47 3.11 13.24
CA ARG A 30 -5.25 3.36 12.43
C ARG A 30 -5.49 4.10 11.11
N THR A 31 -6.49 4.99 11.07
CA THR A 31 -6.72 5.86 9.91
C THR A 31 -5.60 6.90 9.72
N GLY A 32 -4.73 7.09 10.71
CA GLY A 32 -3.69 8.13 10.71
C GLY A 32 -4.23 9.49 11.15
N ALA A 33 -3.33 10.41 11.50
CA ALA A 33 -3.66 11.77 11.91
C ALA A 33 -3.58 12.72 10.69
N MET A 34 -4.74 13.20 10.21
CA MET A 34 -4.85 14.10 9.05
C MET A 34 -4.71 15.58 9.44
N GLY A 35 -4.23 15.87 10.64
CA GLY A 35 -4.33 17.21 11.22
C GLY A 35 -4.02 17.22 12.71
N LYS A 36 -4.60 18.18 13.43
CA LYS A 36 -4.40 18.37 14.87
C LYS A 36 -5.69 18.77 15.58
N HIS A 37 -5.82 18.36 16.84
CA HIS A 37 -6.87 18.88 17.72
C HIS A 37 -6.61 20.35 18.06
N THR A 38 -7.68 21.11 18.23
CA THR A 38 -7.65 22.51 18.69
C THR A 38 -7.84 22.58 20.20
N LYS A 39 -7.49 23.73 20.81
CA LYS A 39 -7.68 23.98 22.25
C LYS A 39 -9.13 23.76 22.73
N TRP A 40 -10.11 23.99 21.84
CA TRP A 40 -11.53 24.00 22.16
C TRP A 40 -12.26 22.72 21.72
N GLY A 41 -11.54 21.63 21.46
CA GLY A 41 -12.12 20.33 21.12
C GLY A 41 -12.44 20.10 19.64
N GLY A 42 -12.27 21.12 18.78
CA GLY A 42 -12.34 20.96 17.32
C GLY A 42 -11.12 20.24 16.73
N TYR A 43 -11.14 19.98 15.42
CA TYR A 43 -10.04 19.36 14.68
C TYR A 43 -9.72 20.18 13.42
N GLN A 44 -8.45 20.55 13.24
CA GLN A 44 -7.97 21.29 12.07
C GLN A 44 -7.24 20.33 11.12
N ILE A 45 -7.72 20.23 9.87
CA ILE A 45 -7.13 19.39 8.82
C ILE A 45 -5.84 20.02 8.29
N ASP A 46 -4.82 19.19 8.10
CA ASP A 46 -3.56 19.50 7.44
C ASP A 46 -3.55 18.78 6.09
N TRP A 47 -3.82 19.52 5.01
CA TRP A 47 -3.95 18.97 3.67
C TRP A 47 -2.67 18.31 3.15
N SER A 48 -1.49 18.65 3.70
CA SER A 48 -0.24 17.98 3.34
C SER A 48 -0.17 16.52 3.79
N LYS A 49 -0.99 16.13 4.77
CA LYS A 49 -1.08 14.75 5.29
C LYS A 49 -2.23 13.95 4.70
N VAL A 50 -3.13 14.61 3.98
CA VAL A 50 -4.27 13.96 3.35
C VAL A 50 -3.76 13.14 2.16
N ARG A 51 -4.00 11.82 2.21
CA ARG A 51 -3.59 10.92 1.13
C ARG A 51 -4.54 11.03 -0.05
N THR A 52 -3.97 11.19 -1.25
CA THR A 52 -4.69 11.15 -2.52
C THR A 52 -4.26 9.93 -3.33
N TYR A 53 -5.17 9.39 -4.14
CA TYR A 53 -4.85 8.34 -5.10
C TYR A 53 -4.90 8.96 -6.49
N VAL A 54 -3.73 9.13 -7.12
CA VAL A 54 -3.63 9.74 -8.45
C VAL A 54 -3.96 8.67 -9.49
N CYS A 55 -5.12 8.80 -10.13
CA CYS A 55 -5.49 7.98 -11.28
C CYS A 55 -4.95 8.64 -12.55
N PRO A 56 -4.17 7.92 -13.39
CA PRO A 56 -3.84 8.41 -14.72
C PRO A 56 -5.09 8.43 -15.61
N ASP A 57 -5.01 9.14 -16.74
CA ASP A 57 -6.00 8.99 -17.81
C ASP A 57 -5.85 7.59 -18.43
N LEU A 58 -6.97 6.89 -18.58
CA LEU A 58 -7.05 5.53 -19.11
C LEU A 58 -7.79 5.49 -20.45
N SER A 59 -8.11 6.65 -21.03
CA SER A 59 -8.63 6.75 -22.39
C SER A 59 -7.65 6.06 -23.36
N ASP A 60 -8.18 5.22 -24.25
CA ASP A 60 -7.41 4.43 -25.23
C ASP A 60 -6.37 3.45 -24.64
N PHE A 61 -6.44 3.14 -23.34
CA PHE A 61 -5.54 2.16 -22.71
C PHE A 61 -5.94 0.71 -23.04
N ALA A 62 -5.14 0.04 -23.86
CA ALA A 62 -5.45 -1.30 -24.36
C ALA A 62 -5.07 -2.46 -23.42
N LEU A 63 -4.26 -2.22 -22.38
CA LEU A 63 -3.80 -3.29 -21.48
C LEU A 63 -4.91 -3.70 -20.51
N THR A 64 -5.13 -5.01 -20.39
CA THR A 64 -6.13 -5.61 -19.49
C THR A 64 -5.42 -6.40 -18.38
N PRO A 65 -6.10 -6.75 -17.27
CA PRO A 65 -5.49 -7.54 -16.20
C PRO A 65 -5.18 -9.01 -16.59
N PHE A 66 -5.54 -9.43 -17.80
CA PHE A 66 -5.33 -10.79 -18.28
C PHE A 66 -4.53 -10.81 -19.58
N VAL A 67 -3.79 -11.90 -19.77
CA VAL A 67 -3.08 -12.24 -21.01
C VAL A 67 -3.68 -13.54 -21.55
N THR A 68 -3.74 -13.68 -22.87
CA THR A 68 -4.20 -14.92 -23.50
C THR A 68 -3.31 -16.11 -23.14
N GLN A 69 -3.91 -17.27 -22.90
CA GLN A 69 -3.19 -18.51 -22.59
C GLN A 69 -2.35 -19.03 -23.77
N ARG A 70 -2.58 -18.52 -24.98
CA ARG A 70 -1.76 -18.87 -26.16
C ARG A 70 -0.34 -18.29 -26.10
N ILE A 71 -0.11 -17.27 -25.27
CA ILE A 71 1.22 -16.69 -25.08
C ILE A 71 1.94 -17.48 -23.98
N GLU A 72 3.07 -18.08 -24.32
CA GLU A 72 3.91 -18.79 -23.37
C GLU A 72 4.59 -17.83 -22.39
N LYS A 73 4.76 -18.28 -21.14
CA LYS A 73 5.46 -17.52 -20.11
C LYS A 73 6.97 -17.70 -20.30
N VAL A 74 7.66 -16.63 -20.70
CA VAL A 74 9.12 -16.64 -20.87
C VAL A 74 9.79 -16.10 -19.60
N PRO A 75 10.68 -16.86 -18.95
CA PRO A 75 11.47 -16.34 -17.82
C PRO A 75 12.52 -15.33 -18.29
N GLY A 76 12.82 -14.34 -17.46
CA GLY A 76 13.89 -13.39 -17.74
C GLY A 76 15.26 -14.08 -17.86
N ASN A 77 16.01 -13.79 -18.92
CA ASN A 77 17.36 -14.29 -19.14
C ASN A 77 18.38 -13.16 -19.03
N PHE A 78 19.21 -13.20 -17.99
CA PHE A 78 20.19 -12.15 -17.66
C PHE A 78 21.64 -12.59 -17.84
N LYS A 79 21.90 -13.71 -18.54
CA LYS A 79 23.27 -14.21 -18.78
C LYS A 79 24.16 -13.22 -19.57
N HIS A 80 23.55 -12.28 -20.28
CA HIS A 80 24.24 -11.21 -21.01
C HIS A 80 24.78 -10.10 -20.08
N THR A 81 24.31 -10.04 -18.84
CA THR A 81 24.76 -9.06 -17.84
C THR A 81 25.96 -9.61 -17.05
N GLU A 82 26.83 -8.73 -16.58
CA GLU A 82 28.01 -9.14 -15.79
C GLU A 82 27.61 -9.81 -14.47
N THR A 83 26.57 -9.30 -13.82
CA THR A 83 26.07 -9.82 -12.54
C THR A 83 25.06 -10.96 -12.67
N GLY A 84 24.62 -11.30 -13.88
CA GLY A 84 23.55 -12.27 -14.09
C GLY A 84 22.18 -11.81 -13.58
N SER A 85 21.97 -10.50 -13.42
CA SER A 85 20.83 -9.90 -12.71
C SER A 85 20.05 -8.90 -13.59
N PRO A 86 18.72 -8.79 -13.43
CA PRO A 86 17.93 -7.72 -14.05
C PRO A 86 18.33 -6.31 -13.61
N MET A 87 19.02 -6.18 -12.48
CA MET A 87 19.38 -4.88 -11.88
C MET A 87 20.83 -4.50 -12.18
N ASP A 88 21.45 -5.09 -13.21
CA ASP A 88 22.82 -4.76 -13.59
C ASP A 88 22.95 -3.29 -14.07
N PRO A 89 23.77 -2.46 -13.41
CA PRO A 89 23.83 -1.03 -13.70
C PRO A 89 24.50 -0.72 -15.05
N LYS A 90 25.45 -1.56 -15.50
CA LYS A 90 26.14 -1.36 -16.79
C LYS A 90 25.19 -1.67 -17.94
N GLU A 91 24.41 -2.74 -17.83
CA GLU A 91 23.37 -3.08 -18.80
C GLU A 91 22.30 -1.98 -18.90
N TYR A 92 21.87 -1.41 -17.76
CA TYR A 92 20.94 -0.28 -17.77
C TYR A 92 21.50 0.92 -18.54
N ILE A 93 22.74 1.34 -18.25
CA ILE A 93 23.39 2.47 -18.94
C ILE A 93 23.56 2.17 -20.44
N ARG A 94 23.93 0.93 -20.80
CA ARG A 94 24.06 0.50 -22.19
C ARG A 94 22.74 0.67 -22.94
N ARG A 95 21.64 0.13 -22.40
CA ARG A 95 20.29 0.26 -23.00
C ARG A 95 19.85 1.71 -23.11
N TRP A 96 20.07 2.52 -22.07
CA TRP A 96 19.75 3.94 -22.11
C TRP A 96 20.46 4.67 -23.26
N LYS A 97 21.75 4.40 -23.48
CA LYS A 97 22.50 4.98 -24.62
C LYS A 97 21.94 4.54 -25.98
N GLU A 98 21.52 3.29 -26.09
CA GLU A 98 21.00 2.71 -27.34
C GLU A 98 19.58 3.20 -27.69
N GLU A 99 18.71 3.33 -26.70
CA GLU A 99 17.29 3.69 -26.88
C GLU A 99 17.05 5.21 -27.04
N GLY A 100 18.12 6.00 -27.15
CA GLY A 100 18.02 7.44 -27.40
C GLY A 100 18.27 8.31 -26.18
N GLY A 101 19.14 7.87 -25.26
CA GLY A 101 19.71 8.66 -24.17
C GLY A 101 20.64 9.79 -24.63
N ASN A 102 20.20 10.60 -25.59
CA ASN A 102 20.83 11.87 -25.89
C ASN A 102 20.27 12.92 -24.92
N ILE A 103 21.14 13.41 -24.04
CA ILE A 103 21.05 14.78 -23.50
C ILE A 103 21.88 15.67 -24.40
#